data_AF-A0A183IE10-F1
#
_entry.id   AF-A0A183IE10-F1
#
_cell.length_a   1.000
_cell.length_b   1.000
_cell.length_c   1.000
_cell.angle_alpha   90.00
_cell.angle_beta   90.00
_cell.angle_gamma   90.00
#
_symmetry.space_group_name_H-M   'P 1'
#
loop_
_entity.id
_entity.type
_entity.pdbx_description
1 polymer ?
#
loop_
_entity_poly.entity_id
_entity_poly.type
_entity_poly.pdbx_seq_one_letter_code
_entity_poly.pdbx_strand_id
1 'polypeptide(L)'
;MPICLVLAGLQKHYQVFKGIELLYNDKAPLAFDVLLNLTCDGIKLGFDASFQRLKVISLPNYANSESDLGTTARRCTLLSSPSEIPDIQKINQIFGATRPGVYDSAQQVYMLKWRGLCCTLPVESKLKVGYDRDCGADSSDTLSFQPHCIHGFSSLEFPCDASPVVDKISIYDGNSPTDIRMAEIPINCYYGNCYAESVNVIRRTDRTIGLSIELKSECIQPDTYYDLYLKTFSSDVCIGDFCQEVLSAIGAPNRIFYKSEDKMKIHLPSDQRLKKSLESDYFFNYFTLGLVSTVYLYAYSCVFAYLYGTATG
;
A
#
# COMPACT_ATOMS: atom_id res chain seq x y z
N MET A 1 5.99 4.57 3.63
CA MET A 1 5.86 3.84 4.91
C MET A 1 5.59 2.35 4.64
N PRO A 2 6.36 1.41 5.21
CA PRO A 2 6.17 -0.05 5.06
C PRO A 2 4.89 -0.58 5.72
N ILE A 3 4.26 -1.60 5.13
CA ILE A 3 3.02 -2.19 5.66
C ILE A 3 3.18 -2.81 7.06
N CYS A 4 4.34 -3.42 7.39
CA CYS A 4 4.57 -3.97 8.72
C CYS A 4 4.47 -2.94 9.82
N LEU A 5 5.04 -1.75 9.61
CA LEU A 5 5.00 -0.68 10.60
C LEU A 5 3.55 -0.24 10.86
N VAL A 6 2.76 -0.18 9.78
CA VAL A 6 1.32 0.15 9.88
C VAL A 6 0.59 -0.92 10.67
N LEU A 7 0.78 -2.19 10.32
CA LEU A 7 0.13 -3.31 11.02
C LEU A 7 0.56 -3.37 12.49
N ALA A 8 1.84 -3.18 12.79
CA ALA A 8 2.34 -3.13 14.16
C ALA A 8 1.73 -1.96 14.95
N GLY A 9 1.62 -0.78 14.32
CA GLY A 9 0.95 0.38 14.91
C GLY A 9 -0.53 0.12 15.19
N LEU A 10 -1.26 -0.44 14.22
CA LEU A 10 -2.67 -0.80 14.38
C LEU A 10 -2.88 -1.85 15.47
N GLN A 11 -2.02 -2.87 15.54
CA GLN A 11 -2.05 -3.88 16.58
C GLN A 11 -1.77 -3.28 17.97
N LYS A 12 -0.81 -2.36 18.08
CA LYS A 12 -0.51 -1.66 19.34
C LYS A 12 -1.68 -0.79 19.81
N HIS A 13 -2.45 -0.25 18.86
CA HIS A 13 -3.59 0.65 19.11
C HIS A 13 -4.95 0.00 18.80
N TYR A 14 -5.08 -1.32 19.05
CA TYR A 14 -6.28 -2.10 18.74
C TYR A 14 -7.57 -1.61 19.43
N GLN A 15 -7.47 -0.82 20.49
CA GLN A 15 -8.62 -0.22 21.18
C GLN A 15 -9.21 0.96 20.41
N VAL A 16 -8.38 1.64 19.61
CA VAL A 16 -8.75 2.84 18.84
C VAL A 16 -9.24 2.42 17.46
N PHE A 17 -8.45 1.64 16.74
CA PHE A 17 -8.77 1.21 15.38
C PHE A 17 -9.58 -0.09 15.41
N LYS A 18 -10.82 -0.02 14.90
CA LYS A 18 -11.74 -1.16 14.79
C LYS A 18 -12.13 -1.36 13.32
N GLY A 19 -12.61 -2.55 12.97
CA GLY A 19 -13.04 -2.85 11.60
C GLY A 19 -11.88 -2.78 10.61
N ILE A 20 -10.81 -3.54 10.86
CA ILE A 20 -9.65 -3.60 9.99
C ILE A 20 -9.80 -4.78 9.04
N GLU A 21 -9.83 -4.53 7.74
CA GLU A 21 -9.86 -5.56 6.71
C GLU A 21 -8.59 -5.48 5.85
N LEU A 22 -7.92 -6.62 5.67
CA LEU A 22 -6.75 -6.74 4.81
C LEU A 22 -7.12 -7.57 3.59
N LEU A 23 -7.04 -6.96 2.41
CA LEU A 23 -7.29 -7.61 1.13
C LEU A 23 -5.96 -7.79 0.39
N TYR A 24 -5.69 -9.02 -0.02
CA TYR A 24 -4.52 -9.40 -0.80
C TYR A 24 -4.88 -10.58 -1.71
N ASN A 25 -4.09 -10.78 -2.77
CA ASN A 25 -4.25 -11.93 -3.66
C ASN A 25 -3.30 -13.05 -3.22
N ASP A 26 -3.85 -14.15 -2.71
CA ASP A 26 -3.10 -15.31 -2.24
C ASP A 26 -2.45 -16.12 -3.39
N LYS A 27 -3.09 -16.16 -4.56
CA LYS A 27 -2.62 -16.88 -5.74
C LYS A 27 -1.56 -16.11 -6.52
N ALA A 28 -1.67 -14.78 -6.55
CA ALA A 28 -0.78 -13.89 -7.28
C ALA A 28 -0.35 -12.69 -6.39
N PRO A 29 0.45 -12.95 -5.35
CA PRO A 29 0.83 -11.98 -4.32
C PRO A 29 1.48 -10.69 -4.84
N LEU A 30 2.24 -10.78 -5.94
CA LEU A 30 2.98 -9.68 -6.53
C LEU A 30 2.24 -8.99 -7.69
N ALA A 31 1.11 -9.54 -8.12
CA ALA A 31 0.36 -9.00 -9.25
C ALA A 31 -0.57 -7.85 -8.85
N PHE A 32 -0.98 -7.80 -7.58
CA PHE A 32 -1.94 -6.84 -7.07
C PHE A 32 -1.46 -6.20 -5.78
N ASP A 33 -1.68 -4.90 -5.67
CA ASP A 33 -1.41 -4.12 -4.46
C ASP A 33 -2.21 -4.68 -3.27
N VAL A 34 -1.62 -4.61 -2.08
CA VAL A 34 -2.28 -5.00 -0.83
C VAL A 34 -3.10 -3.83 -0.33
N LEU A 35 -4.38 -4.07 -0.02
CA LEU A 35 -5.30 -3.04 0.46
C LEU A 35 -5.62 -3.27 1.93
N LEU A 36 -5.50 -2.21 2.72
CA LEU A 36 -5.88 -2.18 4.13
C LEU A 36 -7.02 -1.19 4.32
N ASN A 37 -8.18 -1.69 4.67
CA ASN A 37 -9.41 -0.91 4.84
C ASN A 37 -9.69 -0.74 6.33
N LEU A 38 -9.68 0.50 6.80
CA LEU A 38 -10.13 0.87 8.13
C LEU A 38 -11.60 1.25 8.02
N THR A 39 -12.50 0.26 8.06
CA THR A 39 -13.92 0.44 7.72
C THR A 39 -14.59 1.43 8.65
N CYS A 40 -14.32 1.35 9.97
CA CYS A 40 -14.86 2.28 10.96
C CYS A 40 -14.36 3.72 10.80
N ASP A 41 -13.15 3.88 10.28
CA ASP A 41 -12.52 5.18 10.09
C ASP A 41 -12.72 5.73 8.67
N GLY A 42 -13.25 4.92 7.74
CA GLY A 42 -13.40 5.29 6.35
C GLY A 42 -12.09 5.64 5.62
N ILE A 43 -10.97 5.05 6.03
CA ILE A 43 -9.65 5.23 5.40
C ILE A 43 -9.25 3.94 4.70
N LYS A 44 -8.83 4.03 3.44
CA LYS A 44 -8.24 2.93 2.69
C LYS A 44 -6.77 3.21 2.40
N LEU A 45 -5.89 2.29 2.77
CA LEU A 45 -4.45 2.37 2.52
C LEU A 45 -4.07 1.32 1.49
N GLY A 46 -3.52 1.75 0.36
CA GLY A 46 -3.00 0.86 -0.69
C GLY A 46 -1.48 0.76 -0.59
N PHE A 47 -0.97 -0.47 -0.55
CA PHE A 47 0.45 -0.79 -0.49
C PHE A 47 0.88 -1.47 -1.77
N ASP A 48 2.00 -1.03 -2.31
CA ASP A 48 2.58 -1.61 -3.53
C ASP A 48 2.82 -3.12 -3.38
N ALA A 49 2.48 -3.91 -4.40
CA ALA A 49 2.61 -5.36 -4.36
C ALA A 49 4.06 -5.85 -4.15
N SER A 50 5.03 -5.17 -4.74
CA SER A 50 6.43 -5.59 -4.74
C SER A 50 7.18 -5.06 -3.53
N PHE A 51 7.06 -3.76 -3.28
CA PHE A 51 7.81 -3.10 -2.22
C PHE A 51 7.06 -3.06 -0.88
N GLN A 52 5.77 -3.38 -0.88
CA GLN A 52 4.90 -3.34 0.31
C GLN A 52 4.96 -2.01 1.06
N ARG A 53 5.19 -0.93 0.31
CA ARG A 53 5.21 0.44 0.79
C ARG A 53 3.90 1.12 0.46
N LEU A 54 3.44 1.97 1.36
CA LEU A 54 2.26 2.80 1.17
C LEU A 54 2.41 3.59 -0.13
N LYS A 55 1.47 3.34 -1.04
CA LYS A 55 1.41 3.89 -2.40
C LYS A 55 0.31 4.93 -2.52
N VAL A 56 -0.85 4.68 -1.91
CA VAL A 56 -2.00 5.59 -1.96
C VAL A 56 -2.79 5.55 -0.66
N ILE A 57 -3.27 6.70 -0.21
CA ILE A 57 -4.26 6.84 0.85
C ILE A 57 -5.55 7.30 0.18
N SER A 58 -6.65 6.58 0.38
CA SER A 58 -7.96 6.93 -0.17
C SER A 58 -8.96 7.18 0.94
N LEU A 59 -9.66 8.30 0.82
CA LEU A 59 -10.73 8.76 1.70
C LEU A 59 -12.03 8.78 0.88
N PRO A 60 -12.75 7.65 0.81
CA PRO A 60 -14.09 7.60 0.26
C PRO A 60 -15.07 8.43 1.10
N ASN A 61 -16.03 9.07 0.44
CA ASN A 61 -17.10 9.83 1.05
C ASN A 61 -18.29 8.91 1.32
N TYR A 62 -18.42 8.48 2.57
CA TYR A 62 -19.61 7.75 3.03
C TYR A 62 -20.68 8.74 3.50
N ALA A 63 -21.17 9.59 2.61
CA ALA A 63 -22.18 10.60 2.95
C ALA A 63 -23.51 9.99 3.48
N ASN A 64 -23.74 8.69 3.26
CA ASN A 64 -25.02 8.02 3.48
C ASN A 64 -24.98 6.85 4.48
N SER A 65 -23.88 6.63 5.22
CA SER A 65 -23.86 5.57 6.24
C SER A 65 -24.39 6.12 7.58
N GLU A 66 -25.60 5.71 7.98
CA GLU A 66 -26.20 6.01 9.30
C GLU A 66 -25.35 5.58 10.51
N SER A 67 -24.29 4.80 10.29
CA SER A 67 -23.35 4.43 11.34
C SER A 67 -22.51 5.64 11.78
N ASP A 68 -22.12 5.68 13.06
CA ASP A 68 -21.20 6.64 13.70
C ASP A 68 -19.83 6.89 13.01
N LEU A 69 -19.62 6.29 11.82
CA LEU A 69 -18.60 6.49 10.78
C LEU A 69 -18.36 7.93 10.33
N GLY A 70 -19.09 8.90 10.88
CA GLY A 70 -18.79 10.30 10.66
C GLY A 70 -17.43 10.70 11.24
N THR A 71 -16.78 9.93 12.12
CA THR A 71 -15.65 10.41 12.95
C THR A 71 -14.38 10.82 12.19
N THR A 72 -14.09 10.25 11.02
CA THR A 72 -12.88 10.66 10.27
C THR A 72 -13.18 11.78 9.28
N ALA A 73 -14.35 11.77 8.62
CA ALA A 73 -14.84 12.94 7.91
C ALA A 73 -15.02 14.14 8.87
N ARG A 74 -15.40 13.89 10.13
CA ARG A 74 -15.51 14.87 11.24
C ARG A 74 -14.15 15.39 11.73
N ARG A 75 -13.02 14.74 11.44
CA ARG A 75 -11.67 15.22 11.82
C ARG A 75 -10.97 16.01 10.71
N CYS A 76 -11.47 15.96 9.48
CA CYS A 76 -11.11 16.89 8.41
C CYS A 76 -12.12 18.05 8.39
N THR A 77 -12.24 18.78 9.50
CA THR A 77 -13.14 19.95 9.65
C THR A 77 -12.98 21.00 8.56
N LEU A 78 -11.84 21.03 7.86
CA LEU A 78 -11.59 21.94 6.75
C LEU A 78 -12.35 21.56 5.46
N LEU A 79 -12.57 20.26 5.19
CA LEU A 79 -13.09 19.77 3.89
C LEU A 79 -14.59 19.45 3.94
N SER A 80 -15.05 18.84 5.03
CA SER A 80 -16.45 18.44 5.19
C SER A 80 -16.87 18.56 6.66
N SER A 81 -18.10 18.99 6.91
CA SER A 81 -18.74 18.89 8.22
C SER A 81 -20.09 18.19 8.04
N PRO A 82 -20.73 17.68 9.11
CA PRO A 82 -22.06 17.07 8.99
C PRO A 82 -23.12 17.97 8.34
N SER A 83 -22.88 19.29 8.34
CA SER A 83 -23.76 20.29 7.74
C SER A 83 -23.25 20.84 6.39
N GLU A 84 -22.00 20.52 6.00
CA GLU A 84 -21.36 21.07 4.80
C GLU A 84 -20.81 19.96 3.90
N ILE A 85 -21.42 19.86 2.72
CA ILE A 85 -21.09 18.89 1.69
C ILE A 85 -19.80 19.34 0.97
N PRO A 86 -18.82 18.42 0.75
CA PRO A 86 -17.61 18.73 -0.01
C PRO A 86 -17.93 18.82 -1.51
N ASP A 87 -18.43 19.97 -1.94
CA ASP A 87 -18.70 20.28 -3.34
C ASP A 87 -17.43 20.78 -4.07
N ILE A 88 -17.45 20.73 -5.42
CA ILE A 88 -16.38 21.16 -6.31
C ILE A 88 -15.92 22.59 -6.04
N GLN A 89 -16.84 23.50 -5.72
CA GLN A 89 -16.52 24.89 -5.42
C GLN A 89 -15.67 25.01 -4.15
N LYS A 90 -16.04 24.28 -3.09
CA LYS A 90 -15.30 24.26 -1.82
C LYS A 90 -13.92 23.65 -2.00
N ILE A 91 -13.80 22.59 -2.80
CA ILE A 91 -12.50 22.02 -3.17
C ILE A 91 -11.61 23.03 -3.88
N ASN A 92 -12.15 23.76 -4.87
CA ASN A 92 -11.38 24.77 -5.59
C ASN A 92 -11.00 25.96 -4.68
N GLN A 93 -11.81 26.29 -3.68
CA GLN A 93 -11.46 27.30 -2.67
C GLN A 93 -10.31 26.82 -1.76
N ILE A 94 -10.32 25.55 -1.35
CA ILE A 94 -9.33 25.01 -0.40
C ILE A 94 -7.99 24.71 -1.07
N PHE A 95 -8.01 24.02 -2.22
CA PHE A 95 -6.79 23.58 -2.91
C PHE A 95 -6.34 24.54 -4.01
N GLY A 96 -7.15 25.56 -4.32
CA GLY A 96 -6.88 26.52 -5.37
C GLY A 96 -7.15 25.97 -6.77
N ALA A 97 -6.79 26.78 -7.77
CA ALA A 97 -6.97 26.45 -9.18
C ALA A 97 -6.20 25.17 -9.53
N THR A 98 -6.86 24.29 -10.28
CA THR A 98 -6.30 23.03 -10.77
C THR A 98 -6.27 22.99 -12.29
N ARG A 99 -5.60 21.99 -12.86
CA ARG A 99 -5.73 21.70 -14.29
C ARG A 99 -7.20 21.33 -14.60
N PRO A 100 -7.69 21.55 -15.83
CA PRO A 100 -9.01 21.11 -16.22
C PRO A 100 -9.21 19.63 -15.85
N GLY A 101 -10.33 19.32 -15.21
CA GLY A 101 -10.59 17.96 -14.78
C GLY A 101 -10.74 17.02 -15.98
N VAL A 102 -10.44 15.76 -15.75
CA VAL A 102 -10.46 14.72 -16.78
C VAL A 102 -11.63 13.78 -16.48
N TYR A 103 -12.50 13.62 -17.46
CA TYR A 103 -13.58 12.64 -17.39
C TYR A 103 -13.09 11.26 -17.83
N ASP A 104 -13.37 10.24 -17.02
CA ASP A 104 -13.15 8.84 -17.35
C ASP A 104 -14.50 8.17 -17.62
N SER A 105 -14.74 7.84 -18.90
CA SER A 105 -15.97 7.20 -19.34
C SER A 105 -16.08 5.74 -18.91
N ALA A 106 -14.97 5.04 -18.64
CA ALA A 106 -15.00 3.66 -18.18
C ALA A 106 -15.48 3.57 -16.73
N GLN A 107 -15.04 4.52 -15.89
CA GLN A 107 -15.39 4.59 -14.48
C GLN A 107 -16.60 5.51 -14.22
N GLN A 108 -17.07 6.27 -15.22
CA GLN A 108 -18.13 7.28 -15.10
C GLN A 108 -17.83 8.33 -14.01
N VAL A 109 -16.56 8.74 -13.91
CA VAL A 109 -16.08 9.69 -12.90
C VAL A 109 -15.35 10.86 -13.52
N TYR A 110 -15.50 12.01 -12.89
CA TYR A 110 -14.74 13.20 -13.18
C TYR A 110 -13.62 13.38 -12.16
N MET A 111 -12.38 13.57 -12.63
CA MET A 111 -11.20 13.66 -11.79
C MET A 111 -10.58 15.05 -11.81
N LEU A 112 -10.45 15.66 -10.64
CA LEU A 112 -9.67 16.87 -10.40
C LEU A 112 -8.31 16.48 -9.81
N LYS A 113 -7.22 16.94 -10.42
CA LYS A 113 -5.86 16.45 -10.14
C LYS A 113 -4.93 17.58 -9.70
N TRP A 114 -4.34 17.44 -8.52
CA TRP A 114 -3.21 18.23 -8.05
C TRP A 114 -1.98 17.33 -7.92
N ARG A 115 -0.81 17.93 -7.68
CA ARG A 115 0.38 17.16 -7.33
C ARG A 115 0.15 16.46 -5.99
N GLY A 116 0.14 15.14 -6.03
CA GLY A 116 -0.07 14.26 -4.88
C GLY A 116 -1.50 14.15 -4.33
N LEU A 117 -2.49 14.69 -5.04
CA LEU A 117 -3.89 14.65 -4.62
C LEU A 117 -4.82 14.53 -5.84
N CYS A 118 -5.82 13.66 -5.76
CA CYS A 118 -6.88 13.54 -6.76
C CYS A 118 -8.25 13.46 -6.09
N CYS A 119 -9.19 14.27 -6.54
CA CYS A 119 -10.58 14.22 -6.11
C CYS A 119 -11.42 13.62 -7.24
N THR A 120 -12.23 12.63 -6.91
CA THR A 120 -13.09 11.90 -7.84
C THR A 120 -14.53 12.24 -7.54
N LEU A 121 -15.28 12.61 -8.57
CA LEU A 121 -16.69 12.97 -8.51
C LEU A 121 -17.47 12.01 -9.43
N PRO A 122 -18.55 11.39 -8.96
CA PRO A 122 -19.37 10.53 -9.79
C PRO A 122 -20.18 11.39 -10.74
N VAL A 123 -20.27 10.98 -12.01
CA VAL A 123 -21.12 11.64 -12.99
C VAL A 123 -22.28 10.69 -13.28
N GLU A 124 -23.45 10.99 -12.73
CA GLU A 124 -24.64 10.21 -13.05
C GLU A 124 -25.08 10.47 -14.49
N SER A 125 -25.03 9.44 -15.33
CA SER A 125 -25.45 9.50 -16.74
C SER A 125 -26.97 9.73 -16.93
N LYS A 126 -27.73 9.96 -15.84
CA LYS A 126 -29.21 9.98 -15.79
C LYS A 126 -29.82 11.29 -15.28
N LEU A 127 -29.07 12.39 -15.21
CA LEU A 127 -29.67 13.72 -14.97
C LEU A 127 -30.57 14.07 -16.18
N LYS A 128 -31.86 13.77 -16.04
CA LYS A 128 -32.92 14.21 -16.97
C LYS A 128 -32.91 15.73 -16.98
N VAL A 129 -32.42 16.33 -18.06
CA VAL A 129 -32.57 17.77 -18.29
C VAL A 129 -34.05 18.04 -18.53
N GLY A 130 -34.71 18.62 -17.53
CA GLY A 130 -35.98 19.32 -17.72
C GLY A 130 -35.68 20.61 -18.48
N TYR A 131 -35.72 20.57 -19.80
CA TYR A 131 -35.98 21.79 -20.54
C TYR A 131 -37.46 22.12 -20.30
N ASP A 132 -37.73 23.28 -19.70
CA ASP A 132 -39.01 23.94 -19.90
C ASP A 132 -39.19 24.13 -21.41
N ARG A 133 -40.02 23.29 -22.03
CA ARG A 133 -40.57 23.51 -23.36
C ARG A 133 -42.08 23.57 -23.23
N ASP A 134 -42.60 24.78 -23.16
CA ASP A 134 -43.77 25.09 -23.95
C ASP A 134 -43.45 24.75 -25.42
N CYS A 135 -44.36 24.02 -26.06
CA CYS A 135 -44.45 23.60 -27.47
C CYS A 135 -44.38 22.07 -27.64
N GLY A 136 -45.55 21.48 -27.86
CA GLY A 136 -45.74 20.05 -28.06
C GLY A 136 -45.26 19.51 -29.41
N ALA A 137 -45.04 18.19 -29.42
CA ALA A 137 -45.17 17.21 -30.51
C ALA A 137 -44.05 16.15 -30.44
N ASP A 138 -44.45 14.96 -30.00
CA ASP A 138 -44.07 13.62 -30.45
C ASP A 138 -42.69 13.40 -31.09
N SER A 139 -41.75 12.85 -30.32
CA SER A 139 -40.78 11.86 -30.82
C SER A 139 -40.06 11.17 -29.65
N SER A 140 -40.11 9.83 -29.66
CA SER A 140 -39.48 8.96 -28.68
C SER A 140 -37.99 8.78 -28.98
N ASP A 141 -37.16 9.78 -28.72
CA ASP A 141 -35.71 9.62 -28.77
C ASP A 141 -35.13 9.71 -27.36
N THR A 142 -34.68 8.56 -26.85
CA THR A 142 -33.87 8.46 -25.65
C THR A 142 -32.48 9.00 -25.98
N LEU A 143 -32.31 10.33 -25.90
CA LEU A 143 -31.02 10.99 -26.03
C LEU A 143 -30.15 10.66 -24.80
N SER A 144 -29.23 9.72 -24.98
CA SER A 144 -28.15 9.45 -24.05
C SER A 144 -27.33 10.73 -23.84
N PHE A 145 -27.10 11.12 -22.59
CA PHE A 145 -26.11 12.14 -22.26
C PHE A 145 -24.74 11.63 -22.71
N GLN A 146 -24.25 12.13 -23.84
CA GLN A 146 -22.85 12.08 -24.18
C GLN A 146 -22.27 13.37 -23.59
N PRO A 147 -21.42 13.31 -22.54
CA PRO A 147 -20.74 14.51 -22.09
C PRO A 147 -19.95 15.01 -23.31
N HIS A 148 -20.46 16.06 -23.95
CA HIS A 148 -19.78 16.73 -25.05
C HIS A 148 -18.61 17.47 -24.40
N CYS A 149 -17.54 16.73 -24.10
CA CYS A 149 -16.23 17.28 -23.87
C CYS A 149 -15.76 17.84 -25.22
N ILE A 150 -16.32 18.98 -25.60
CA ILE A 150 -15.82 19.74 -26.74
C ILE A 150 -14.37 20.09 -26.38
N HIS A 151 -13.49 19.70 -27.29
CA HIS A 151 -12.08 19.98 -27.30
C HIS A 151 -11.75 21.37 -26.72
N GLY A 152 -11.03 21.39 -25.60
CA GLY A 152 -10.32 22.57 -25.13
C GLY A 152 -11.17 23.60 -24.38
N PHE A 153 -10.69 23.94 -23.19
CA PHE A 153 -11.16 25.02 -22.31
C PHE A 153 -12.48 24.73 -21.57
N SER A 154 -12.29 24.28 -20.32
CA SER A 154 -13.01 24.72 -19.11
C SER A 154 -14.48 25.08 -19.29
N SER A 155 -15.38 24.13 -18.95
CA SER A 155 -16.55 24.36 -18.08
C SER A 155 -17.44 23.12 -18.11
N LEU A 156 -17.43 22.33 -17.03
CA LEU A 156 -18.59 21.51 -16.73
C LEU A 156 -19.65 22.46 -16.19
N GLU A 157 -20.62 22.82 -17.03
CA GLU A 157 -21.84 23.47 -16.57
C GLU A 157 -22.71 22.38 -15.94
N PHE A 158 -22.63 22.26 -14.62
CA PHE A 158 -23.61 21.49 -13.87
C PHE A 158 -24.89 22.33 -13.80
N PRO A 159 -26.07 21.76 -14.12
CA PRO A 159 -27.33 22.49 -13.95
C PRO A 159 -27.42 22.98 -12.50
N CYS A 160 -27.86 24.23 -12.32
CA CYS A 160 -27.71 25.09 -11.13
C CYS A 160 -28.14 24.51 -9.76
N ASP A 161 -28.66 23.28 -9.67
CA ASP A 161 -29.10 22.63 -8.43
C ASP A 161 -28.44 21.26 -8.15
N ALA A 162 -27.48 20.80 -8.97
CA ALA A 162 -26.87 19.47 -8.79
C ALA A 162 -25.35 19.47 -9.06
N SER A 163 -24.59 20.27 -8.31
CA SER A 163 -23.13 20.12 -8.29
C SER A 163 -22.77 18.74 -7.71
N PRO A 164 -21.92 17.94 -8.39
CA PRO A 164 -21.60 16.61 -7.92
C PRO A 164 -20.77 16.69 -6.64
N VAL A 165 -21.13 15.84 -5.67
CA VAL A 165 -20.40 15.71 -4.42
C VAL A 165 -19.15 14.86 -4.65
N VAL A 166 -18.08 15.20 -3.95
CA VAL A 166 -16.83 14.44 -4.02
C VAL A 166 -17.05 13.05 -3.43
N ASP A 167 -16.84 12.01 -4.23
CA ASP A 167 -16.98 10.62 -3.82
C ASP A 167 -15.71 10.07 -3.19
N LYS A 168 -14.54 10.50 -3.66
CA LYS A 168 -13.27 9.98 -3.17
C LYS A 168 -12.14 10.98 -3.29
N ILE A 169 -11.36 11.12 -2.23
CA ILE A 169 -10.09 11.84 -2.23
C ILE A 169 -8.95 10.82 -2.15
N SER A 170 -8.00 10.88 -3.08
CA SER A 170 -6.81 10.03 -3.09
C SER A 170 -5.55 10.87 -2.93
N ILE A 171 -4.70 10.50 -1.99
CA ILE A 171 -3.40 11.11 -1.70
C ILE A 171 -2.31 10.12 -2.09
N TYR A 172 -1.33 10.58 -2.86
CA TYR A 172 -0.24 9.76 -3.36
C TYR A 172 0.99 10.64 -3.63
N ASP A 173 2.12 10.05 -3.96
CA ASP A 173 3.26 10.80 -4.52
C ASP A 173 3.23 10.68 -6.05
N GLY A 174 3.28 11.81 -6.76
CA GLY A 174 3.18 11.85 -8.23
C GLY A 174 2.23 12.91 -8.77
N ASN A 175 2.12 12.96 -10.10
CA ASN A 175 1.31 13.97 -10.79
C ASN A 175 -0.09 13.48 -11.15
N SER A 176 -0.31 12.16 -11.18
CA SER A 176 -1.58 11.57 -11.57
C SER A 176 -1.75 10.19 -10.92
N PRO A 177 -2.99 9.69 -10.76
CA PRO A 177 -3.24 8.37 -10.17
C PRO A 177 -2.67 7.21 -11.00
N THR A 178 -2.33 7.45 -12.27
CA THR A 178 -1.66 6.49 -13.17
C THR A 178 -0.12 6.57 -13.10
N ASP A 179 0.43 7.67 -12.57
CA ASP A 179 1.87 7.92 -12.43
C ASP A 179 2.19 8.13 -10.95
N ILE A 180 1.85 7.12 -10.14
CA ILE A 180 2.16 7.10 -8.71
C ILE A 180 3.61 6.65 -8.55
N ARG A 181 4.40 7.49 -7.89
CA ARG A 181 5.78 7.22 -7.52
C ARG A 181 5.83 6.62 -6.14
N MET A 182 6.85 5.81 -5.93
CA MET A 182 7.07 5.22 -4.63
C MET A 182 7.73 6.23 -3.70
N ALA A 183 7.00 6.63 -2.66
CA ALA A 183 7.55 7.53 -1.66
C ALA A 183 8.70 6.84 -0.90
N GLU A 184 9.80 7.59 -0.71
CA GLU A 184 10.88 7.14 0.16
C GLU A 184 10.39 6.93 1.59
N ILE A 185 11.01 6.00 2.30
CA ILE A 185 10.71 5.78 3.71
C ILE A 185 11.33 6.95 4.48
N PRO A 186 10.54 7.77 5.21
CA PRO A 186 11.11 8.82 6.04
C PRO A 186 12.09 8.24 7.06
N ILE A 187 13.16 8.98 7.36
CA ILE A 187 14.20 8.49 8.29
C ILE A 187 13.63 8.05 9.64
N ASN A 188 12.65 8.79 10.17
CA ASN A 188 11.98 8.48 11.43
C ASN A 188 11.13 7.19 11.40
N CYS A 189 10.97 6.57 10.24
CA CYS A 189 10.29 5.28 10.11
C CYS A 189 11.27 4.09 10.14
N TYR A 190 12.58 4.32 10.20
CA TYR A 190 13.55 3.23 10.26
C TYR A 190 13.56 2.56 11.64
N TYR A 191 13.53 3.33 12.74
CA TYR A 191 13.45 2.80 14.11
C TYR A 191 14.49 1.69 14.38
N GLY A 192 15.73 1.90 13.92
CA GLY A 192 16.83 0.94 14.00
C GLY A 192 16.73 -0.27 13.07
N ASN A 193 15.70 -0.35 12.20
CA ASN A 193 15.57 -1.44 11.23
C ASN A 193 16.33 -1.14 9.93
N CYS A 194 16.77 -2.20 9.26
CA CYS A 194 17.23 -2.16 7.89
C CYS A 194 16.08 -2.51 6.94
N TYR A 195 16.00 -1.83 5.80
CA TYR A 195 15.07 -2.12 4.72
C TYR A 195 15.82 -2.47 3.45
N ALA A 196 15.28 -3.42 2.67
CA ALA A 196 15.82 -3.71 1.36
C ALA A 196 15.37 -2.64 0.35
N GLU A 197 16.33 -2.04 -0.35
CA GLU A 197 16.11 -1.15 -1.48
C GLU A 197 16.01 -1.97 -2.78
N SER A 198 16.87 -2.98 -2.92
CA SER A 198 16.83 -3.96 -4.00
C SER A 198 17.34 -5.32 -3.52
N VAL A 199 16.86 -6.40 -4.15
CA VAL A 199 17.37 -7.76 -3.92
C VAL A 199 17.60 -8.45 -5.25
N ASN A 200 18.85 -8.80 -5.50
CA ASN A 200 19.29 -9.48 -6.72
C ASN A 200 19.65 -10.92 -6.41
N VAL A 201 19.28 -11.82 -7.32
CA VAL A 201 19.60 -13.25 -7.17
C VAL A 201 21.01 -13.50 -7.72
N ILE A 202 21.89 -14.02 -6.88
CA ILE A 202 23.23 -14.43 -7.30
C ILE A 202 23.12 -15.82 -7.92
N ARG A 203 23.42 -15.94 -9.21
CA ARG A 203 23.38 -17.21 -9.96
C ARG A 203 24.77 -17.62 -10.44
N ARG A 204 25.08 -18.91 -10.35
CA ARG A 204 26.26 -19.53 -10.94
C ARG A 204 25.86 -20.79 -11.70
N THR A 205 26.24 -20.87 -12.97
CA THR A 205 25.97 -22.03 -13.84
C THR A 205 24.52 -22.52 -13.75
N ASP A 206 23.57 -21.59 -13.88
CA ASP A 206 22.11 -21.84 -13.80
C ASP A 206 21.58 -22.35 -12.44
N ARG A 207 22.36 -22.16 -11.37
CA ARG A 207 21.93 -22.41 -9.99
C ARG A 207 21.94 -21.13 -9.20
N THR A 208 20.88 -20.89 -8.44
CA THR A 208 20.88 -19.84 -7.41
C THR A 208 21.85 -20.23 -6.31
N ILE A 209 22.83 -19.36 -6.04
CA ILE A 209 23.82 -19.56 -4.99
C ILE A 209 23.63 -18.60 -3.81
N GLY A 210 22.88 -17.51 -3.98
CA GLY A 210 22.68 -16.53 -2.92
C GLY A 210 21.82 -15.35 -3.35
N LEU A 211 21.77 -14.35 -2.48
CA LEU A 211 21.10 -13.08 -2.66
C LEU A 211 22.09 -11.95 -2.40
N SER A 212 22.09 -10.95 -3.27
CA SER A 212 22.77 -9.68 -3.05
C SER A 212 21.70 -8.64 -2.72
N ILE A 213 21.78 -8.06 -1.52
CA ILE A 213 20.75 -7.22 -0.94
C ILE A 213 21.33 -5.82 -0.73
N GLU A 214 20.71 -4.83 -1.35
CA GLU A 214 20.99 -3.44 -1.08
C GLU A 214 20.15 -3.01 0.13
N LEU A 215 20.81 -2.76 1.25
CA LEU A 215 20.20 -2.41 2.52
C LEU A 215 20.31 -0.92 2.76
N LYS A 216 19.22 -0.34 3.26
CA LYS A 216 19.15 1.04 3.73
C LYS A 216 18.88 1.05 5.22
N SER A 217 19.63 1.86 5.96
CA SER A 217 19.48 2.01 7.41
C SER A 217 19.71 3.44 7.83
N GLU A 218 19.12 3.85 8.96
CA GLU A 218 19.53 5.05 9.67
C GLU A 218 20.92 4.84 10.29
N CYS A 219 21.73 5.89 10.27
CA CYS A 219 23.04 5.97 10.89
C CYS A 219 23.16 7.29 11.64
N ILE A 220 23.91 7.29 12.74
CA ILE A 220 24.23 8.50 13.49
C ILE A 220 25.39 9.18 12.78
N GLN A 221 25.26 10.49 12.52
CA GLN A 221 26.35 11.26 11.93
C GLN A 221 27.54 11.30 12.89
N PRO A 222 28.77 10.96 12.44
CA PRO A 222 29.94 10.87 13.33
C PRO A 222 30.22 12.17 14.09
N ASP A 223 29.89 13.30 13.47
CA ASP A 223 30.22 14.64 13.96
C ASP A 223 29.06 15.30 14.72
N THR A 224 27.87 14.68 14.78
CA THR A 224 26.68 15.28 15.41
C THR A 224 25.81 14.19 16.04
N TYR A 225 25.74 14.17 17.37
CA TYR A 225 25.03 13.13 18.14
C TYR A 225 23.49 13.14 18.00
N TYR A 226 22.92 14.10 17.27
CA TYR A 226 21.48 14.26 17.14
C TYR A 226 20.96 14.12 15.72
N ASP A 227 21.85 14.13 14.72
CA ASP A 227 21.45 14.07 13.32
C ASP A 227 21.60 12.65 12.80
N LEU A 228 20.45 12.08 12.41
CA LEU A 228 20.37 10.83 11.70
C LEU A 228 20.48 11.10 10.19
N TYR A 229 21.20 10.24 9.48
CA TYR A 229 21.19 10.20 8.03
C TYR A 229 20.94 8.77 7.54
N LEU A 230 20.48 8.63 6.30
CA LEU A 230 20.30 7.32 5.69
C LEU A 230 21.60 6.88 5.01
N LYS A 231 22.02 5.66 5.29
CA LYS A 231 23.13 4.99 4.64
C LYS A 231 22.64 3.77 3.88
N THR A 232 23.04 3.67 2.62
CA THR A 232 22.84 2.48 1.80
C THR A 232 24.14 1.66 1.75
N PHE A 233 24.03 0.35 1.85
CA PHE A 233 25.15 -0.59 1.75
C PHE A 233 24.68 -1.91 1.14
N SER A 234 25.57 -2.62 0.44
CA SER A 234 25.27 -3.92 -0.16
C SER A 234 25.76 -5.05 0.75
N SER A 235 24.97 -6.10 0.85
CA SER A 235 25.29 -7.29 1.64
C SER A 235 24.88 -8.55 0.89
N ASP A 236 25.78 -9.52 0.84
CA ASP A 236 25.56 -10.77 0.13
C ASP A 236 25.34 -11.89 1.15
N VAL A 237 24.35 -12.73 0.89
CA VAL A 237 24.09 -13.93 1.69
C VAL A 237 23.93 -15.12 0.78
N CYS A 238 24.74 -16.14 0.99
CA CYS A 238 24.80 -17.33 0.16
C CYS A 238 24.08 -18.52 0.81
N ILE A 239 23.60 -19.42 -0.05
CA ILE A 239 23.04 -20.69 0.38
C ILE A 239 24.18 -21.53 0.96
N GLY A 240 24.04 -21.94 2.22
CA GLY A 240 25.11 -22.62 2.95
C GLY A 240 25.78 -21.78 4.04
N ASP A 241 25.56 -20.46 4.07
CA ASP A 241 26.17 -19.58 5.06
C ASP A 241 25.70 -19.92 6.48
N PHE A 242 26.62 -19.78 7.44
CA PHE A 242 26.34 -19.98 8.86
C PHE A 242 25.36 -18.91 9.36
N CYS A 243 24.56 -19.24 10.37
CA CYS A 243 23.60 -18.30 10.96
C CYS A 243 24.26 -17.00 11.42
N GLN A 244 25.49 -17.08 11.94
CA GLN A 244 26.23 -15.91 12.40
C GLN A 244 26.63 -14.99 11.23
N GLU A 245 27.00 -15.56 10.09
CA GLU A 245 27.33 -14.82 8.87
C GLU A 245 26.08 -14.12 8.34
N VAL A 246 24.96 -14.84 8.26
CA VAL A 246 23.67 -14.25 7.86
C VAL A 246 23.27 -13.11 8.80
N LEU A 247 23.33 -13.32 10.12
CA LEU A 247 23.00 -12.28 11.11
C LEU A 247 23.94 -11.08 11.04
N SER A 248 25.23 -11.31 10.75
CA SER A 248 26.20 -10.20 10.56
C SER A 248 25.97 -9.44 9.26
N ALA A 249 25.50 -10.12 8.22
CA ALA A 249 25.31 -9.57 6.90
C ALA A 249 24.03 -8.73 6.80
N ILE A 250 22.91 -9.23 7.33
CA ILE A 250 21.57 -8.62 7.14
C ILE A 250 20.87 -8.25 8.45
N GLY A 251 21.51 -8.48 9.59
CA GLY A 251 20.99 -8.12 10.91
C GLY A 251 20.05 -9.16 11.53
N ALA A 252 19.43 -8.79 12.63
CA ALA A 252 18.51 -9.64 13.38
C ALA A 252 17.17 -9.82 12.63
N PRO A 253 16.60 -11.04 12.62
CA PRO A 253 15.29 -11.28 12.02
C PRO A 253 14.17 -10.64 12.84
N ASN A 254 13.08 -10.25 12.18
CA ASN A 254 11.89 -9.75 12.87
C ASN A 254 11.21 -10.85 13.70
N ARG A 255 11.26 -12.10 13.22
CA ARG A 255 10.71 -13.25 13.96
C ARG A 255 11.43 -14.54 13.58
N ILE A 256 11.62 -15.40 14.57
CA ILE A 256 12.13 -16.76 14.38
C ILE A 256 10.96 -17.72 14.58
N PHE A 257 10.78 -18.64 13.64
CA PHE A 257 9.76 -19.67 13.72
C PHE A 257 10.43 -21.03 13.76
N TYR A 258 10.05 -21.85 14.73
CA TYR A 258 10.51 -23.22 14.84
C TYR A 258 9.47 -24.14 14.18
N LYS A 259 9.95 -25.09 13.38
CA LYS A 259 9.09 -26.12 12.83
C LYS A 259 8.49 -26.92 13.97
N SER A 260 7.18 -27.12 13.91
CA SER A 260 6.45 -27.94 14.88
C SER A 260 7.05 -29.35 14.91
N GLU A 261 7.11 -29.96 16.10
CA GLU A 261 7.65 -31.31 16.26
C GLU A 261 6.96 -32.28 15.28
N ASP A 262 7.76 -32.93 14.45
CA ASP A 262 7.28 -33.97 13.55
C ASP A 262 6.80 -35.15 14.41
N LYS A 263 5.47 -35.34 14.47
CA LYS A 263 4.82 -36.42 15.25
C LYS A 263 5.25 -37.82 14.81
N MET A 264 5.92 -37.96 13.67
CA MET A 264 6.53 -39.22 13.25
C MET A 264 7.91 -39.46 13.90
N LYS A 265 8.51 -38.47 14.58
CA LYS A 265 9.81 -38.61 15.27
C LYS A 265 9.78 -39.70 16.35
N ILE A 266 8.65 -39.93 17.02
CA ILE A 266 8.53 -40.98 18.06
C ILE A 266 8.68 -42.40 17.51
N HIS A 267 8.46 -42.60 16.21
CA HIS A 267 8.56 -43.89 15.54
C HIS A 267 9.97 -44.19 15.01
N LEU A 268 10.89 -43.23 15.07
CA LEU A 268 12.29 -43.44 14.68
C LEU A 268 13.02 -44.31 15.73
N PRO A 269 14.03 -45.11 15.32
CA PRO A 269 14.95 -45.76 16.24
C PRO A 269 15.58 -44.77 17.23
N SER A 270 15.86 -45.20 18.46
CA SER A 270 16.35 -44.34 19.56
C SER A 270 17.59 -43.50 19.20
N ASP A 271 18.54 -44.06 18.45
CA ASP A 271 19.75 -43.35 18.01
C ASP A 271 19.46 -42.28 16.95
N GLN A 272 18.47 -42.54 16.08
CA GLN A 272 18.00 -41.57 15.11
C GLN A 272 17.16 -40.47 15.75
N ARG A 273 16.40 -40.80 16.82
CA ARG A 273 15.68 -39.81 17.64
C ARG A 273 16.62 -38.84 18.33
N LEU A 274 17.71 -39.34 18.93
CA LEU A 274 18.71 -38.49 19.61
C LEU A 274 19.44 -37.55 18.65
N LYS A 275 19.78 -38.02 17.45
CA LYS A 275 20.35 -37.16 16.39
C LYS A 275 19.34 -36.08 15.95
N LYS A 276 18.12 -36.49 15.59
CA LYS A 276 17.05 -35.55 15.18
C LYS A 276 16.49 -34.66 16.30
N SER A 277 16.77 -34.93 17.57
CA SER A 277 16.38 -34.06 18.70
C SER A 277 17.38 -32.95 18.97
N LEU A 278 18.63 -33.11 18.50
CA LEU A 278 19.62 -32.02 18.45
C LEU A 278 19.35 -31.07 17.26
N GLU A 279 18.39 -31.43 16.39
CA GLU A 279 18.03 -30.72 15.17
C GLU A 279 16.65 -30.07 15.28
N SER A 280 16.66 -28.74 15.42
CA SER A 280 15.49 -27.89 15.33
C SER A 280 15.53 -27.14 13.99
N ASP A 281 14.63 -27.50 13.07
CA ASP A 281 14.43 -26.70 11.87
C ASP A 281 13.79 -25.37 12.30
N TYR A 282 14.39 -24.25 11.93
CA TYR A 282 13.79 -22.94 12.12
C TYR A 282 13.96 -22.07 10.89
N PHE A 283 13.15 -21.02 10.80
CA PHE A 283 13.30 -20.01 9.77
C PHE A 283 13.26 -18.60 10.36
N PHE A 284 14.09 -17.74 9.79
CA PHE A 284 14.16 -16.33 10.04
C PHE A 284 13.22 -15.61 9.08
N ASN A 285 12.29 -14.84 9.65
CA ASN A 285 11.43 -13.96 8.89
C ASN A 285 11.98 -12.53 8.97
N TYR A 286 12.41 -12.01 7.82
CA TYR A 286 12.89 -10.65 7.62
C TYR A 286 11.84 -9.88 6.84
N PHE A 287 10.78 -9.48 7.54
CA PHE A 287 9.66 -8.77 6.93
C PHE A 287 10.11 -7.44 6.31
N THR A 288 11.02 -6.70 6.97
CA THR A 288 11.54 -5.42 6.45
C THR A 288 12.39 -5.57 5.19
N LEU A 289 12.85 -6.79 4.90
CA LEU A 289 13.61 -7.11 3.70
C LEU A 289 12.77 -7.85 2.64
N GLY A 290 11.53 -8.25 2.95
CA GLY A 290 10.72 -9.12 2.09
C GLY A 290 11.21 -10.58 2.00
N LEU A 291 12.05 -11.02 2.95
CA LEU A 291 12.77 -12.29 2.90
C LEU A 291 12.30 -13.27 3.99
N VAL A 292 12.25 -14.56 3.64
CA VAL A 292 12.19 -15.65 4.61
C VAL A 292 13.37 -16.60 4.38
N SER A 293 14.24 -16.73 5.36
CA SER A 293 15.39 -17.64 5.30
C SER A 293 15.15 -18.86 6.16
N THR A 294 15.27 -20.06 5.61
CA THR A 294 15.15 -21.33 6.33
C THR A 294 16.55 -21.83 6.72
N VAL A 295 16.73 -22.24 7.98
CA VAL A 295 18.02 -22.72 8.51
C VAL A 295 17.85 -24.14 9.06
N TYR A 296 18.71 -25.06 8.60
CA TYR A 296 18.73 -26.46 9.06
C TYR A 296 19.89 -26.72 10.02
N LEU A 297 19.60 -27.30 11.19
CA LEU A 297 20.61 -27.61 12.23
C LEU A 297 21.60 -28.73 11.85
N TYR A 298 21.29 -29.57 10.85
CA TYR A 298 22.17 -30.67 10.42
C TYR A 298 23.37 -30.22 9.57
N ALA A 299 23.34 -28.99 9.04
CA ALA A 299 24.34 -28.52 8.07
C ALA A 299 24.76 -27.05 8.25
N TYR A 300 24.21 -26.32 9.23
CA TYR A 300 24.36 -24.86 9.36
C TYR A 300 24.14 -24.09 8.06
N SER A 301 23.38 -24.67 7.12
CA SER A 301 23.24 -24.16 5.77
C SER A 301 21.91 -23.44 5.62
N CYS A 302 21.96 -22.16 5.26
CA CYS A 302 20.76 -21.37 4.97
C CYS A 302 20.19 -21.68 3.58
N VAL A 303 18.87 -21.74 3.47
CA VAL A 303 18.13 -21.82 2.20
C VAL A 303 17.13 -20.67 2.17
N PHE A 304 17.21 -19.80 1.17
CA PHE A 304 16.34 -18.64 1.05
C PHE A 304 15.05 -18.98 0.31
N ALA A 305 13.91 -18.62 0.90
CA ALA A 305 12.64 -18.48 0.21
C ALA A 305 12.35 -16.99 0.08
N TYR A 306 12.51 -16.46 -1.14
CA TYR A 306 12.18 -15.08 -1.44
C TYR A 306 10.65 -14.96 -1.53
N LEU A 307 10.05 -14.17 -0.64
CA LEU A 307 8.59 -14.08 -0.55
C LEU A 307 8.06 -12.83 -1.25
N TYR A 308 8.76 -11.68 -1.23
CA TYR A 308 8.23 -10.45 -1.84
C TYR A 308 9.30 -9.47 -2.34
N GLY A 309 9.20 -9.06 -3.61
CA GLY A 309 10.01 -8.02 -4.27
C GLY A 309 10.43 -8.37 -5.71
N THR A 310 10.75 -7.37 -6.53
CA THR A 310 11.17 -7.59 -7.92
C THR A 310 12.59 -8.14 -7.95
N ALA A 311 12.74 -9.44 -8.19
CA ALA A 311 14.00 -9.98 -8.69
C ALA A 311 14.15 -9.49 -10.14
N THR A 312 14.88 -8.40 -10.34
CA THR A 312 15.39 -8.07 -11.67
C THR A 312 16.40 -9.14 -12.03
N GLY A 313 16.06 -9.93 -13.05
CA GLY A 313 16.85 -11.07 -13.53
C GLY A 313 18.15 -10.65 -14.19
#